data_AF-A0A6S6TVM1-F1
#
_entry.id   AF-A0A6S6TVM1-F1
#
_cell.length_a   1.000
_cell.length_b   1.000
_cell.length_c   1.000
_cell.angle_alpha   90.00
_cell.angle_beta   90.00
_cell.angle_gamma   90.00
#
_symmetry.space_group_name_H-M   'P 1'
#
loop_
_entity.id
_entity.type
_entity.pdbx_description
1 polymer ?
#
loop_
_entity_poly.entity_id
_entity_poly.type
_entity_poly.pdbx_seq_one_letter_code
_entity_poly.pdbx_strand_id
1 'polypeptide(L)'
;MTTFNKLTENKNIQELIKTTFDVDFPLSGDWGYTQERATVIDSLPKGMPLKQMEHTLTSIRAHLEMNITQEKEHRYGGINANEKLREVISNNGHTFEKIHYEITAMKEDLYNSFIKEYKAGYENEELDLNEHFKRRKEATLVREVVHYFEISKIQ
;
A
#
# COMPACT_ATOMS: atom_id res chain seq x y z
N MET A 1 -16.25 9.68 3.12
CA MET A 1 -14.89 9.13 3.00
C MET A 1 -14.82 7.88 3.85
N THR A 2 -14.36 6.75 3.31
CA THR A 2 -14.17 5.53 4.10
C THR A 2 -12.89 5.68 4.91
N THR A 3 -13.01 5.65 6.23
CA THR A 3 -11.86 5.71 7.14
C THR A 3 -11.48 4.28 7.53
N PHE A 4 -10.22 3.93 7.34
CA PHE A 4 -9.66 2.65 7.78
C PHE A 4 -8.93 2.85 9.10
N ASN A 5 -9.04 1.85 9.98
CA ASN A 5 -8.30 1.88 11.23
C ASN A 5 -6.80 1.85 10.93
N LYS A 6 -6.06 2.77 11.55
CA LYS A 6 -4.60 2.72 11.55
C LYS A 6 -4.18 1.42 12.22
N LEU A 7 -3.10 0.83 11.71
CA LEU A 7 -2.47 -0.32 12.34
C LEU A 7 -2.01 0.09 13.74
N THR A 8 -2.22 -0.82 14.69
CA THR A 8 -1.74 -0.63 16.05
C THR A 8 -0.23 -0.43 16.03
N GLU A 9 0.26 0.42 16.94
CA GLU A 9 1.70 0.58 17.13
C GLU A 9 2.34 -0.80 17.32
N ASN A 10 3.28 -1.12 16.43
CA ASN A 10 3.98 -2.38 16.44
C ASN A 10 5.47 -2.07 16.42
N LYS A 11 6.16 -2.39 17.51
CA LYS A 11 7.60 -2.19 17.65
C LYS A 11 8.43 -3.11 16.75
N ASN A 12 7.79 -4.11 16.12
CA ASN A 12 8.42 -5.05 15.21
C ASN A 12 7.58 -5.24 13.94
N ILE A 13 7.47 -4.18 13.13
CA ILE A 13 6.82 -4.27 11.82
C ILE A 13 7.54 -5.27 10.89
N GLN A 14 8.85 -5.48 11.05
CA GLN A 14 9.61 -6.45 10.27
C GLN A 14 9.06 -7.87 10.46
N GLU A 15 8.88 -8.30 11.70
CA GLU A 15 8.35 -9.62 12.01
C GLU A 15 6.93 -9.79 11.48
N LEU A 16 6.05 -8.79 11.62
CA LEU A 16 4.70 -8.85 11.05
C LEU A 16 4.74 -9.01 9.52
N ILE A 17 5.61 -8.25 8.83
CA ILE A 17 5.74 -8.35 7.38
C ILE A 17 6.23 -9.74 7.00
N LYS A 18 7.24 -10.25 7.70
CA LYS A 18 7.80 -11.59 7.47
C LYS A 18 6.75 -12.68 7.68
N THR A 19 6.00 -12.66 8.78
CA THR A 19 5.00 -13.70 9.06
C THR A 19 3.80 -13.64 8.12
N THR A 20 3.45 -12.44 7.62
CA THR A 20 2.24 -12.24 6.81
C THR A 20 2.49 -12.38 5.31
N PHE A 21 3.65 -11.93 4.84
CA PHE A 21 3.98 -11.85 3.42
C PHE A 21 5.18 -12.71 3.01
N ASP A 22 5.84 -13.38 3.96
CA ASP A 22 7.05 -14.19 3.75
C ASP A 22 8.19 -13.38 3.10
N VAL A 23 8.29 -12.10 3.47
CA VAL A 23 9.37 -11.21 3.01
C VAL A 23 10.13 -10.67 4.22
N ASP A 24 11.45 -10.82 4.18
CA ASP A 24 12.34 -10.31 5.22
C ASP A 24 13.03 -9.04 4.75
N PHE A 25 12.58 -7.90 5.27
CA PHE A 25 13.12 -6.61 4.96
C PHE A 25 13.95 -6.05 6.13
N PRO A 26 15.11 -5.44 5.87
CA PRO A 26 15.93 -4.83 6.92
C PRO A 26 15.36 -3.46 7.30
N LEU A 27 14.40 -3.46 8.23
CA LEU A 27 13.69 -2.26 8.67
C LEU A 27 13.32 -2.29 10.15
N SER A 28 13.14 -1.09 10.69
CA SER A 28 12.76 -0.83 12.07
C SER A 28 11.78 0.34 12.14
N GLY A 29 11.46 0.83 13.33
CA GLY A 29 10.46 1.88 13.53
C GLY A 29 9.03 1.37 13.41
N ASP A 30 8.16 2.15 12.77
CA ASP A 30 6.70 1.93 12.74
C ASP A 30 6.12 2.18 11.34
N TRP A 31 4.79 2.21 11.18
CA TRP A 31 4.07 2.27 9.91
C TRP A 31 4.07 3.63 9.18
N GLY A 32 4.87 4.61 9.62
CA GLY A 32 5.06 5.86 8.91
C GLY A 32 3.87 6.82 8.92
N TYR A 33 2.97 6.72 9.92
CA TYR A 33 1.81 7.60 10.00
C TYR A 33 2.15 9.07 10.31
N THR A 34 3.26 9.29 11.01
CA THR A 34 3.82 10.61 11.36
C THR A 34 5.35 10.51 11.31
N GLN A 35 6.05 11.64 11.39
CA GLN A 35 7.51 11.67 11.39
C GLN A 35 8.11 10.92 12.59
N GLU A 36 7.51 11.03 13.78
CA GLU A 36 7.96 10.34 15.00
C GLU A 36 7.72 8.83 14.95
N ARG A 37 6.79 8.41 14.09
CA ARG A 37 6.42 7.01 13.84
C ARG A 37 6.82 6.59 12.44
N ALA A 38 7.95 7.12 11.93
CA ALA A 38 8.46 6.81 10.61
C ALA A 38 8.79 5.31 10.46
N THR A 39 8.69 4.81 9.24
CA THR A 39 9.30 3.53 8.87
C THR A 39 10.79 3.74 8.64
N VAL A 40 11.63 3.10 9.43
CA VAL A 40 13.08 3.25 9.33
C VAL A 40 13.61 2.17 8.39
N ILE A 41 14.26 2.58 7.30
CA ILE A 41 14.89 1.65 6.36
C ILE A 41 16.36 1.51 6.76
N ASP A 42 16.72 0.32 7.28
CA ASP A 42 18.06 0.09 7.82
C ASP A 42 19.09 -0.25 6.74
N SER A 43 18.68 -0.97 5.70
CA SER A 43 19.47 -1.18 4.48
C SER A 43 18.56 -1.47 3.29
N LEU A 44 19.12 -1.54 2.07
CA LEU A 44 18.38 -1.98 0.89
C LEU A 44 18.71 -3.45 0.58
N PRO A 45 17.71 -4.31 0.33
CA PRO A 45 17.96 -5.62 -0.25
C PRO A 45 18.74 -5.52 -1.56
N LYS A 46 19.56 -6.54 -1.85
CA LYS A 46 20.43 -6.54 -3.04
C LYS A 46 19.61 -6.36 -4.32
N GLY A 47 19.92 -5.31 -5.08
CA GLY A 47 19.27 -5.01 -6.36
C GLY A 47 17.90 -4.33 -6.25
N MET A 48 17.43 -4.00 -5.04
CA MET A 48 16.19 -3.26 -4.83
C MET A 48 16.48 -1.76 -4.65
N PRO A 49 15.99 -0.88 -5.54
CA PRO A 49 16.08 0.57 -5.35
C PRO A 49 15.22 1.04 -4.17
N LEU A 50 15.63 2.13 -3.52
CA LEU A 50 14.90 2.75 -2.40
C LEU A 50 13.42 3.00 -2.72
N LYS A 51 13.11 3.61 -3.87
CA LYS A 51 11.72 3.88 -4.27
C LYS A 51 10.86 2.63 -4.38
N GLN A 52 11.44 1.52 -4.84
CA GLN A 52 10.73 0.25 -4.92
C GLN A 52 10.45 -0.29 -3.52
N MET A 53 11.40 -0.16 -2.60
CA MET A 53 11.23 -0.53 -1.19
C MET A 53 10.09 0.27 -0.54
N GLU A 54 10.10 1.61 -0.67
CA GLU A 54 9.08 2.50 -0.11
C GLU A 54 7.67 2.22 -0.66
N HIS A 55 7.57 2.01 -1.98
CA HIS A 55 6.31 1.65 -2.63
C HIS A 55 5.79 0.30 -2.11
N THR A 56 6.68 -0.68 -1.94
CA THR A 56 6.33 -2.00 -1.41
C THR A 56 5.81 -1.89 0.02
N LEU A 57 6.49 -1.13 0.88
CA LEU A 57 6.09 -0.94 2.28
C LEU A 57 4.75 -0.21 2.41
N THR A 58 4.53 0.82 1.59
CA THR A 58 3.25 1.52 1.53
C THR A 58 2.13 0.59 1.05
N SER A 59 2.42 -0.24 0.05
CA SER A 59 1.47 -1.23 -0.48
C SER A 59 1.11 -2.29 0.55
N ILE A 60 2.09 -2.78 1.32
CA ILE A 60 1.88 -3.71 2.44
C ILE A 60 0.98 -3.07 3.50
N ARG A 61 1.30 -1.84 3.93
CA ARG A 61 0.48 -1.10 4.90
C ARG A 61 -0.97 -0.97 4.40
N ALA A 62 -1.17 -0.61 3.14
CA ALA A 62 -2.51 -0.51 2.56
C ALA A 62 -3.25 -1.85 2.55
N HIS A 63 -2.59 -2.97 2.24
CA HIS A 63 -3.20 -4.30 2.28
C HIS A 63 -3.55 -4.74 3.71
N LEU A 64 -2.69 -4.44 4.68
CA LEU A 64 -2.98 -4.70 6.09
C LEU A 64 -4.22 -3.92 6.54
N GLU A 65 -4.27 -2.61 6.27
CA GLU A 65 -5.39 -1.74 6.68
C GLU A 65 -6.71 -2.09 5.98
N MET A 66 -6.68 -2.45 4.70
CA MET A 66 -7.88 -2.51 3.86
C MET A 66 -8.35 -3.93 3.54
N ASN A 67 -7.54 -4.95 3.79
CA ASN A 67 -7.88 -6.35 3.50
C ASN A 67 -7.59 -7.28 4.67
N ILE A 68 -6.32 -7.46 5.04
CA ILE A 68 -5.88 -8.56 5.90
C ILE A 68 -6.48 -8.46 7.31
N THR A 69 -6.55 -7.24 7.86
CA THR A 69 -7.11 -6.99 9.20
C THR A 69 -8.62 -6.83 9.21
N GLN A 70 -9.28 -6.84 8.05
CA GLN A 70 -10.72 -6.60 7.92
C GLN A 70 -11.51 -7.91 7.95
N GLU A 71 -12.73 -7.84 8.50
CA GLU A 71 -13.76 -8.85 8.30
C GLU A 71 -14.06 -9.00 6.81
N LYS A 72 -14.46 -10.21 6.38
CA LYS A 72 -14.56 -10.60 4.97
C LYS A 72 -15.44 -9.64 4.16
N GLU A 73 -16.56 -9.22 4.73
CA GLU A 73 -17.56 -8.30 4.16
C GLU A 73 -17.03 -6.87 4.03
N HIS A 74 -15.91 -6.58 4.70
CA HIS A 74 -15.30 -5.26 4.76
C HIS A 74 -13.98 -5.17 4.00
N ARG A 75 -13.50 -6.28 3.43
CA ARG A 75 -12.28 -6.33 2.63
C ARG A 75 -12.38 -5.55 1.33
N TYR A 76 -11.22 -5.06 0.92
CA TYR A 76 -10.99 -4.43 -0.36
C TYR A 76 -9.93 -5.20 -1.15
N GLY A 77 -10.13 -5.32 -2.46
CA GLY A 77 -9.19 -5.88 -3.43
C GLY A 77 -8.72 -4.83 -4.44
N GLY A 78 -7.77 -5.22 -5.30
CA GLY A 78 -7.21 -4.31 -6.30
C GLY A 78 -6.54 -3.08 -5.70
N ILE A 79 -5.91 -3.24 -4.54
CA ILE A 79 -5.29 -2.15 -3.79
C ILE A 79 -3.99 -1.75 -4.48
N ASN A 80 -3.88 -0.49 -4.90
CA ASN A 80 -2.68 0.05 -5.53
C ASN A 80 -2.27 1.36 -4.88
N ALA A 81 -0.96 1.53 -4.65
CA ALA A 81 -0.38 2.79 -4.21
C ALA A 81 0.25 3.53 -5.39
N ASN A 82 -0.04 4.82 -5.53
CA ASN A 82 0.54 5.69 -6.56
C ASN A 82 1.14 6.91 -5.89
N GLU A 83 2.46 7.10 -6.01
CA GLU A 83 3.14 8.29 -5.49
C GLU A 83 2.65 9.54 -6.23
N LYS A 84 2.27 10.58 -5.48
CA LYS A 84 1.81 11.88 -6.00
C LYS A 84 2.81 12.98 -5.74
N LEU A 85 3.38 13.01 -4.53
CA LEU A 85 4.30 14.04 -4.09
C LEU A 85 5.31 13.44 -3.11
N ARG A 86 6.52 13.98 -3.13
CA ARG A 86 7.62 13.63 -2.23
C ARG A 86 8.28 14.89 -1.71
N GLU A 87 8.55 14.91 -0.42
CA GLU A 87 9.27 15.96 0.28
C GLU A 87 10.41 15.34 1.09
N VAL A 88 11.59 15.95 1.04
CA VAL A 88 12.74 15.54 1.87
C VAL A 88 12.85 16.51 3.05
N ILE A 89 12.90 15.97 4.26
CA ILE A 89 13.00 16.73 5.50
C ILE A 89 14.26 16.27 6.22
N SER A 90 15.23 17.17 6.40
CA SER A 90 16.45 16.90 7.17
C SER A 90 16.46 17.71 8.44
N ASN A 91 16.52 17.05 9.60
CA ASN A 91 16.63 17.72 10.91
C ASN A 91 17.47 16.87 11.88
N ASN A 92 18.31 17.52 12.71
CA ASN A 92 19.05 16.88 13.80
C ASN A 92 19.83 15.61 13.43
N GLY A 93 20.41 15.55 12.21
CA GLY A 93 21.16 14.39 11.73
C GLY A 93 20.31 13.23 11.18
N HIS A 94 18.99 13.40 11.11
CA HIS A 94 18.08 12.46 10.46
C HIS A 94 17.60 13.02 9.11
N THR A 95 17.43 12.12 8.15
CA THR A 95 16.80 12.42 6.85
C THR A 95 15.52 11.61 6.71
N PHE A 96 14.41 12.31 6.49
CA PHE A 96 13.10 11.74 6.25
C PHE A 96 12.62 12.01 4.84
N GLU A 97 11.99 11.02 4.22
CA GLU A 97 11.16 11.21 3.03
C GLU A 97 9.69 11.13 3.43
N LYS A 98 8.98 12.24 3.25
CA LYS A 98 7.53 12.32 3.41
C LYS A 98 6.91 12.15 2.03
N ILE A 99 6.20 11.05 1.84
CA ILE A 99 5.62 10.72 0.54
C ILE A 99 4.10 10.70 0.66
N HIS A 100 3.46 11.41 -0.27
CA HIS A 100 2.02 11.41 -0.46
C HIS A 100 1.66 10.38 -1.53
N TYR A 101 0.82 9.42 -1.15
CA TYR A 101 0.30 8.38 -2.04
C TYR A 101 -1.20 8.51 -2.21
N GLU A 102 -1.65 8.28 -3.43
CA GLU A 102 -3.03 7.93 -3.72
C GLU A 102 -3.17 6.41 -3.68
N ILE A 103 -3.99 5.91 -2.76
CA ILE A 103 -4.38 4.51 -2.71
C ILE A 103 -5.71 4.35 -3.42
N THR A 104 -5.73 3.50 -4.44
CA THR A 104 -6.96 3.04 -5.07
C THR A 104 -7.31 1.65 -4.60
N ALA A 105 -8.59 1.36 -4.42
CA ALA A 105 -9.06 0.02 -4.08
C ALA A 105 -10.54 -0.16 -4.43
N MET A 106 -11.03 -1.39 -4.38
CA MET A 106 -12.43 -1.71 -4.62
C MET A 106 -12.90 -2.75 -3.61
N LYS A 107 -14.19 -2.81 -3.27
CA LYS A 107 -14.70 -3.90 -2.43
C LYS A 107 -14.32 -5.27 -3.02
N GLU A 108 -13.84 -6.17 -2.17
CA GLU A 108 -13.19 -7.43 -2.61
C GLU A 108 -14.15 -8.32 -3.42
N ASP A 109 -15.41 -8.42 -2.99
CA ASP A 109 -16.45 -9.17 -3.70
C ASP A 109 -16.70 -8.62 -5.12
N LEU A 110 -16.82 -7.29 -5.24
CA LEU A 110 -17.02 -6.60 -6.51
C LEU A 110 -15.76 -6.66 -7.41
N TYR A 111 -14.58 -6.53 -6.82
CA TYR A 111 -13.31 -6.71 -7.52
C TYR A 111 -13.21 -8.12 -8.11
N ASN A 112 -13.56 -9.14 -7.33
CA ASN A 112 -13.58 -10.53 -7.76
C ASN A 112 -14.64 -10.80 -8.84
N SER A 113 -15.83 -10.17 -8.74
CA SER A 113 -16.84 -10.29 -9.79
C SER A 113 -16.37 -9.68 -11.11
N PHE A 114 -15.71 -8.52 -11.09
CA PHE A 114 -15.15 -7.93 -12.30
C PHE A 114 -14.05 -8.81 -12.92
N ILE A 115 -13.17 -9.42 -12.11
CA ILE A 115 -12.16 -10.34 -12.65
C ILE A 115 -12.82 -11.54 -13.33
N LYS A 116 -13.86 -12.12 -12.72
CA LYS A 116 -14.58 -13.26 -13.29
C LYS A 116 -15.28 -12.88 -14.59
N GLU A 117 -15.99 -11.75 -14.61
CA GLU A 117 -16.63 -11.18 -15.80
C GLU A 117 -15.61 -10.95 -16.92
N TYR A 118 -14.47 -10.33 -16.60
CA TYR A 118 -13.42 -10.07 -17.58
C TYR A 118 -12.84 -11.35 -18.17
N LYS A 119 -12.56 -12.37 -17.34
CA LYS A 119 -12.03 -13.66 -17.81
C LYS A 119 -13.03 -14.39 -18.70
N ALA A 120 -14.28 -14.53 -18.27
CA ALA A 120 -15.32 -15.20 -19.05
C ALA A 120 -15.59 -14.46 -20.38
N GLY A 121 -15.67 -13.14 -20.30
CA GLY A 121 -15.91 -12.24 -21.42
C GLY A 121 -14.79 -12.18 -22.46
N TYR A 122 -13.55 -12.35 -22.01
CA TYR A 122 -12.38 -12.43 -22.89
C TYR A 122 -12.34 -13.76 -23.65
N GLU A 123 -12.82 -14.85 -23.04
CA GLU A 123 -12.85 -16.18 -23.65
C GLU A 123 -13.96 -16.33 -24.70
N ASN A 124 -15.04 -15.55 -24.61
CA ASN A 124 -16.18 -15.65 -25.52
C ASN A 124 -16.44 -14.40 -26.39
N GLU A 125 -15.60 -13.37 -26.31
CA GLU A 125 -15.66 -12.10 -27.07
C GLU A 125 -16.96 -11.26 -26.91
N GLU A 126 -17.82 -11.59 -25.95
CA GLU A 126 -19.12 -10.90 -25.75
C GLU A 126 -19.05 -9.70 -24.80
N LEU A 127 -17.88 -9.43 -24.20
CA LEU A 127 -17.73 -8.39 -23.20
C LEU A 127 -17.59 -7.00 -23.80
N ASP A 128 -18.51 -6.10 -23.45
CA ASP A 128 -18.30 -4.67 -23.65
C ASP A 128 -17.22 -4.17 -22.67
N LEU A 129 -15.99 -4.07 -23.19
CA LEU A 129 -14.84 -3.60 -22.44
C LEU A 129 -15.02 -2.15 -21.95
N ASN A 130 -15.68 -1.29 -22.72
CA ASN A 130 -15.85 0.11 -22.35
C ASN A 130 -16.77 0.23 -21.14
N GLU A 131 -17.90 -0.46 -21.17
CA GLU A 131 -18.84 -0.46 -20.03
C GLU A 131 -18.22 -1.16 -18.81
N HIS A 132 -17.48 -2.25 -19.01
CA HIS A 132 -16.76 -2.94 -17.93
C HIS A 132 -15.78 -2.00 -17.21
N PHE A 133 -14.90 -1.30 -17.96
CA PHE A 133 -13.92 -0.41 -17.37
C PHE A 133 -14.55 0.85 -16.76
N LYS A 134 -15.68 1.33 -17.30
CA LYS A 134 -16.46 2.41 -16.70
C LYS A 134 -17.00 2.01 -15.33
N ARG A 135 -17.70 0.88 -15.23
CA ARG A 135 -18.22 0.33 -13.96
C ARG A 135 -17.10 0.10 -12.95
N ARG A 136 -15.96 -0.41 -13.40
CA ARG A 136 -14.78 -0.60 -12.56
C ARG A 136 -14.26 0.72 -12.01
N LYS A 137 -14.17 1.77 -12.83
CA LYS A 137 -13.73 3.10 -12.41
C LYS A 137 -14.69 3.72 -11.39
N GLU A 138 -16.00 3.61 -11.62
CA GLU A 138 -17.03 4.13 -10.70
C GLU A 138 -17.01 3.41 -9.34
N ALA A 139 -16.70 2.11 -9.33
CA ALA A 139 -16.57 1.30 -8.13
C ALA A 139 -15.23 1.47 -7.38
N THR A 140 -14.26 2.21 -7.95
CA THR A 140 -12.94 2.38 -7.36
C THR A 140 -12.96 3.49 -6.31
N LEU A 141 -12.67 3.12 -5.07
CA LEU A 141 -12.37 4.04 -3.99
C LEU A 141 -10.98 4.66 -4.22
N VAL A 142 -10.86 5.95 -3.95
CA VAL A 142 -9.59 6.69 -3.93
C VAL A 142 -9.40 7.31 -2.55
N ARG A 143 -8.21 7.20 -1.97
CA ARG A 143 -7.81 7.90 -0.75
C ARG A 143 -6.38 8.43 -0.84
N GLU A 144 -6.14 9.56 -0.19
CA GLU A 144 -4.80 10.13 0.00
C GLU A 144 -4.22 9.61 1.32
N VAL A 145 -2.96 9.17 1.31
CA VAL A 145 -2.21 8.78 2.51
C VAL A 145 -0.83 9.39 2.49
N VAL A 146 -0.33 9.73 3.68
CA VAL A 146 1.07 10.13 3.87
C VAL A 146 1.81 8.97 4.53
N HIS A 147 3.04 8.73 4.06
CA HIS A 147 3.98 7.80 4.65
C HIS A 147 5.31 8.52 4.90
N TYR A 148 5.80 8.47 6.13
CA TYR A 148 7.11 8.97 6.51
C TYR A 148 8.11 7.81 6.55
N PHE A 149 9.17 7.92 5.77
CA PHE A 149 10.32 7.02 5.80
C PHE A 149 11.52 7.75 6.41
N GLU A 150 12.20 7.12 7.35
CA GLU A 150 13.52 7.56 7.78
C GLU A 150 14.58 6.78 6.98
N ILE A 151 15.43 7.52 6.27
CA ILE A 151 16.41 6.95 5.32
C ILE A 151 17.85 7.33 5.67
N SER A 152 18.10 7.81 6.88
CA SER A 152 19.41 8.30 7.36
C SER A 152 20.55 7.27 7.19
N LYS A 153 20.23 5.97 7.15
CA LYS A 153 21.19 4.87 7.03
C LYS A 153 21.47 4.41 5.59
N ILE A 154 20.71 4.94 4.63
CA ILE A 154 20.75 4.54 3.21
C ILE A 154 21.50 5.56 2.35
N GLN A 155 21.66 6.79 2.85
CA GLN A 155 22.40 7.88 2.18
C GLN A 155 23.91 7.76 2.35
#